data_AF-A0A2N3BMQ6-F1
#
_entry.id   AF-A0A2N3BMQ6-F1
#
_cell.length_a   1.000
_cell.length_b   1.000
_cell.length_c   1.000
_cell.angle_alpha   90.00
_cell.angle_beta   90.00
_cell.angle_gamma   90.00
#
_symmetry.space_group_name_H-M   'P 1'
#
loop_
_entity.id
_entity.type
_entity.pdbx_description
1 polymer ?
#
loop_
_entity_poly.entity_id
_entity_poly.type
_entity_poly.pdbx_seq_one_letter_code
_entity_poly.pdbx_strand_id
1 'polypeptide(L)' 'MARDLILVVNAGSSSIKAALFDDGPAAVAAGTVTEIGGVARLKAGAA' A
#
# COMPACT_ATOMS: atom_id res chain seq x y z
N MET A 1 -4.49 16.03 17.16
CA MET A 1 -3.71 14.81 17.47
C MET A 1 -3.18 14.28 16.16
N ALA A 2 -1.88 13.98 16.08
CA ALA A 2 -1.36 13.20 14.95
C ALA A 2 -1.98 11.79 15.06
N ARG A 3 -2.43 11.22 13.93
CA ARG A 3 -2.89 9.83 13.89
C ARG A 3 -1.69 8.93 13.63
N ASP A 4 -1.63 7.80 14.33
CA ASP A 4 -0.65 6.76 14.00
C ASP A 4 -1.11 6.04 12.74
N LEU A 5 -0.17 5.80 11.83
CA LEU A 5 -0.45 5.13 10.56
C LEU A 5 0.37 3.85 10.47
N ILE A 6 -0.29 2.77 10.04
CA ILE A 6 0.33 1.47 9.83
C ILE A 6 0.31 1.15 8.34
N LEU A 7 1.49 1.06 7.72
CA LEU A 7 1.64 0.56 6.35
C LEU A 7 1.93 -0.94 6.38
N VAL A 8 0.99 -1.73 5.85
CA VAL A 8 1.15 -3.17 5.66
C VAL A 8 1.65 -3.42 4.24
N VAL A 9 2.76 -4.14 4.10
CA VAL A 9 3.36 -4.50 2.81
C VAL A 9 3.48 -6.01 2.71
N ASN A 10 2.93 -6.58 1.64
CA ASN A 10 3.15 -7.97 1.24
C ASN A 10 3.99 -7.96 -0.05
N ALA A 11 5.22 -8.45 0.04
CA ALA A 11 6.17 -8.52 -1.06
C ALA A 11 6.31 -9.96 -1.56
N GLY A 12 5.73 -10.25 -2.72
CA GLY A 12 5.99 -11.46 -3.49
C GLY A 12 7.16 -11.28 -4.46
N SER A 13 7.64 -12.37 -5.05
CA SER A 13 8.79 -12.34 -5.98
C SER A 13 8.57 -11.47 -7.24
N SER A 14 7.32 -11.28 -7.67
CA SER A 14 6.95 -10.50 -8.86
C SER A 14 5.90 -9.40 -8.59
N SER A 15 5.51 -9.19 -7.32
CA SER A 15 4.47 -8.23 -6.97
C SER A 15 4.62 -7.68 -5.55
N ILE A 16 4.10 -6.48 -5.32
CA ILE A 16 3.95 -5.87 -4.00
C ILE A 16 2.50 -5.44 -3.85
N LYS A 17 1.87 -5.86 -2.75
CA LYS A 17 0.56 -5.37 -2.31
C LYS A 17 0.76 -4.54 -1.06
N ALA A 18 0.10 -3.39 -0.98
CA ALA A 18 0.19 -2.49 0.16
C ALA A 18 -1.19 -2.02 0.60
N ALA A 19 -1.36 -1.85 1.91
CA ALA A 19 -2.54 -1.25 2.52
C ALA A 19 -2.12 -0.34 3.69
N LEU A 20 -2.77 0.82 3.80
CA LEU A 20 -2.55 1.79 4.87
C LEU A 20 -3.75 1.75 5.82
N PHE A 21 -3.48 1.69 7.11
CA PHE A 21 -4.48 1.70 8.16
C PHE A 21 -4.21 2.87 9.10
N ASP A 22 -5.29 3.43 9.64
CA ASP A 22 -5.25 4.31 10.82
C ASP A 22 -5.76 3.52 12.04
N ASP A 23 -6.23 4.23 13.07
CA ASP A 23 -6.80 3.64 14.29
C ASP A 23 -8.04 2.74 14.02
N GLY A 24 -8.62 2.79 12.82
CA GLY A 24 -9.78 2.02 12.40
C GLY A 24 -9.44 0.65 11.80
N PRO A 25 -10.42 -0.28 11.78
CA PRO A 25 -10.21 -1.62 11.23
C PRO A 25 -10.19 -1.66 9.68
N ALA A 26 -10.53 -0.55 9.02
CA ALA A 26 -10.63 -0.47 7.57
C ALA A 26 -9.37 0.20 6.98
N ALA A 27 -8.91 -0.30 5.84
CA ALA A 27 -7.82 0.33 5.12
C ALA A 27 -8.27 1.70 4.57
N VAL A 28 -7.47 2.74 4.83
CA VAL A 28 -7.69 4.10 4.31
C VAL A 28 -7.10 4.29 2.91
N ALA A 29 -6.15 3.43 2.52
CA ALA A 29 -5.65 3.35 1.15
C ALA A 29 -5.16 1.93 0.85
N ALA A 30 -5.20 1.54 -0.42
CA ALA A 30 -4.62 0.30 -0.90
C ALA A 30 -3.94 0.52 -2.25
N GLY A 31 -2.91 -0.26 -2.54
CA GLY A 31 -2.24 -0.25 -3.82
C GLY A 31 -1.65 -1.61 -4.15
N THR A 32 -1.46 -1.87 -5.44
CA THR A 32 -0.75 -3.07 -5.92
C THR A 32 0.18 -2.70 -7.06
N VAL A 33 1.38 -3.27 -7.03
CA VAL A 33 2.34 -3.27 -8.13
C VAL A 33 2.54 -4.72 -8.56
N THR A 34 2.36 -4.98 -9.84
CA THR A 34 2.66 -6.27 -10.49
C THR A 34 3.78 -6.08 -11.50
N GLU A 35 4.29 -7.19 -12.04
CA GLU A 35 5.40 -7.17 -13.02
C GLU A 35 6.67 -6.49 -12.47
N ILE A 36 7.01 -6.76 -11.20
CA ILE A 36 8.25 -6.25 -10.59
C ILE A 36 9.44 -6.83 -11.35
N GLY A 37 10.14 -5.93 -12.06
CA GLY A 37 11.03 -6.23 -13.18
C GLY A 37 10.93 -5.16 -14.29
N GLY A 38 9.79 -4.45 -14.37
CA GLY A 38 9.59 -3.23 -15.20
C GLY A 38 9.61 -1.91 -14.41
N VAL A 39 9.03 -0.82 -14.97
CA VAL A 39 9.01 0.55 -14.38
C VAL A 39 7.73 0.84 -13.57
N ALA A 40 7.21 -0.16 -12.85
CA ALA A 40 5.92 -0.03 -12.19
C ALA A 40 6.00 0.81 -10.89
N ARG A 41 4.96 1.61 -10.61
CA ARG A 41 4.89 2.51 -9.43
C ARG A 41 3.61 2.31 -8.65
N LEU A 42 3.70 2.31 -7.32
CA LEU A 42 2.57 2.32 -6.40
C LEU A 42 2.15 3.77 -6.13
N LYS A 43 0.88 4.13 -6.38
CA LYS A 43 0.30 5.42 -5.97
C LYS A 43 -0.74 5.15 -4.89
N ALA A 44 -0.58 5.76 -3.72
CA ALA A 44 -1.54 5.70 -2.62
C ALA A 44 -2.11 7.11 -2.41
N GLY A 45 -3.45 7.24 -2.36
CA GLY A 45 -4.16 8.51 -2.21
C GLY A 45 -5.17 8.81 -3.33
N ALA A 46 -5.94 9.89 -3.19
CA ALA A 46 -6.83 10.38 -4.25
C ALA A 46 -6.03 10.82 -5.49
N ALA A 47 -6.65 10.65 -6.66
CA ALA A 47 -6.04 10.81 -7.99
C ALA A 47 -5.19 12.08 -8.16
#